data_AF-A0A1W6QYE5-F1
#
_entry.id   AF-A0A1W6QYE5-F1
#
_cell.length_a   1.000
_cell.length_b   1.000
_cell.length_c   1.000
_cell.angle_alpha   90.00
_cell.angle_beta   90.00
_cell.angle_gamma   90.00
#
_symmetry.space_group_name_H-M   'P 1'
#
loop_
_entity.id
_entity.type
_entity.pdbx_description
1 polymer ?
#
loop_
_entity_poly.entity_id
_entity_poly.type
_entity_poly.pdbx_seq_one_letter_code
_entity_poly.pdbx_strand_id
1 'polypeptide(L)'
;MHSQPSWQVRRICEILNQEGIEYYRERCFKGLINIDGKPLHVDISFKKDNRWYLIEYHGVHHYFKLWSTLRRFNNIRRIMELKRNWSIRNKTPYLEIPFFRQNEIEELVKQFLSENIRREEYYRHD
;
A
#
# COMPACT_ATOMS: atom_id res chain seq x y z
N MET A 1 -9.61 16.62 11.52
CA MET A 1 -9.09 17.25 10.29
C MET A 1 -8.28 16.19 9.56
N HIS A 2 -8.85 15.53 8.55
CA HIS A 2 -8.08 14.55 7.77
C HIS A 2 -7.10 15.32 6.89
N SER A 3 -5.80 15.11 7.10
CA SER A 3 -4.78 15.68 6.22
C SER A 3 -5.02 15.23 4.80
N GLN A 4 -4.87 16.15 3.84
CA GLN A 4 -4.94 15.80 2.43
C GLN A 4 -3.86 14.75 2.12
N PRO A 5 -4.18 13.66 1.39
CA PRO A 5 -3.20 12.67 1.00
C PRO A 5 -2.11 13.32 0.13
N SER A 6 -0.91 12.72 0.14
CA SER A 6 0.16 13.14 -0.78
C SER A 6 -0.30 12.99 -2.24
N TRP A 7 0.35 13.69 -3.16
CA TRP A 7 0.00 13.56 -4.59
C TRP A 7 0.24 12.13 -5.10
N GLN A 8 1.20 11.41 -4.52
CA GLN A 8 1.49 10.02 -4.85
C GLN A 8 0.33 9.09 -4.45
N VAL A 9 -0.18 9.24 -3.22
CA VAL A 9 -1.37 8.49 -2.77
C VAL A 9 -2.58 8.83 -3.62
N ARG A 10 -2.78 10.11 -3.99
CA ARG A 10 -3.84 10.51 -4.93
C ARG A 10 -3.67 9.87 -6.30
N ARG A 11 -2.44 9.82 -6.83
CA ARG A 11 -2.15 9.21 -8.13
C ARG A 11 -2.48 7.71 -8.14
N ILE A 12 -2.12 6.99 -7.07
CA ILE A 12 -2.48 5.57 -6.94
C ILE A 12 -4.02 5.42 -6.91
N CYS A 13 -4.71 6.28 -6.16
CA CYS A 13 -6.17 6.28 -6.10
C CYS A 13 -6.83 6.57 -7.46
N GLU A 14 -6.29 7.50 -8.25
CA GLU A 14 -6.75 7.78 -9.61
C GLU A 14 -6.61 6.57 -10.53
N ILE A 15 -5.49 5.85 -10.46
CA ILE A 15 -5.26 4.63 -11.25
C ILE A 15 -6.29 3.56 -10.87
N LEU A 16 -6.54 3.34 -9.57
CA LEU A 16 -7.56 2.39 -9.11
C LEU A 16 -8.96 2.79 -9.61
N ASN A 17 -9.30 4.08 -9.56
CA ASN A 17 -10.56 4.58 -10.11
C ASN A 17 -10.68 4.33 -11.63
N GLN A 18 -9.61 4.55 -12.39
CA GLN A 18 -9.58 4.30 -13.84
C GLN A 18 -9.80 2.81 -14.17
N GLU A 19 -9.31 1.91 -13.31
CA GLU A 19 -9.51 0.47 -13.42
C GLU A 19 -10.85 -0.02 -12.82
N GLY A 20 -11.71 0.91 -12.36
CA GLY A 20 -13.01 0.57 -11.76
C GLY A 20 -12.92 -0.13 -10.41
N ILE A 21 -11.83 0.06 -9.67
CA ILE A 21 -11.55 -0.59 -8.38
C ILE A 21 -11.89 0.36 -7.23
N GLU A 22 -12.86 -0.03 -6.40
CA GLU A 22 -13.14 0.65 -5.13
C GLU A 22 -12.01 0.40 -4.12
N TYR A 23 -11.58 1.45 -3.43
CA TYR A 23 -10.49 1.40 -2.45
C TYR A 23 -10.83 2.12 -1.15
N TYR A 24 -10.05 1.81 -0.11
CA TYR A 24 -10.10 2.40 1.21
C TYR A 24 -8.73 2.95 1.57
N ARG A 25 -8.68 4.21 2.03
CA ARG A 25 -7.45 4.83 2.54
C ARG A 25 -7.30 4.62 4.04
N GLU A 26 -6.06 4.56 4.50
CA GLU A 26 -5.68 4.55 5.92
C GLU A 26 -6.38 3.45 6.74
N ARG A 27 -6.55 2.25 6.17
CA ARG A 27 -7.30 1.14 6.80
C ARG A 27 -6.41 0.35 7.77
N CYS A 28 -6.96 -0.03 8.92
CA CYS A 28 -6.32 -0.98 9.84
C CYS A 28 -6.80 -2.42 9.57
N PHE A 29 -5.92 -3.38 9.87
CA PHE A 29 -6.21 -4.81 9.73
C PHE A 29 -6.00 -5.55 11.05
N LYS A 30 -6.79 -6.60 11.29
CA LYS A 30 -6.68 -7.41 12.51
C LYS A 30 -5.27 -8.02 12.60
N GLY A 31 -4.63 -7.83 13.75
CA GLY A 31 -3.26 -8.32 13.99
C GLY A 31 -2.15 -7.52 13.28
N LEU A 32 -2.47 -6.48 12.51
CA LEU A 32 -1.49 -5.53 11.99
C LEU A 32 -1.29 -4.42 13.01
N ILE A 33 -0.42 -4.70 13.98
CA ILE A 33 -0.15 -3.83 15.13
C ILE A 33 1.35 -3.55 15.27
N ASN A 34 1.67 -2.43 15.89
CA ASN A 34 3.04 -2.11 16.30
C ASN A 34 3.43 -2.87 17.57
N ILE A 35 4.64 -2.60 18.06
CA ILE A 35 5.23 -3.26 19.22
C ILE A 35 4.52 -2.95 20.54
N ASP A 36 3.83 -1.81 20.59
CA ASP A 36 3.04 -1.35 21.72
C ASP A 36 1.57 -1.82 21.62
N GLY A 37 1.25 -2.69 20.66
CA GLY A 37 -0.10 -3.19 20.42
C GLY A 37 -1.02 -2.21 19.67
N LYS A 38 -0.52 -1.07 19.20
CA LYS A 38 -1.32 -0.07 18.48
C LYS A 38 -1.56 -0.50 17.03
N PRO A 39 -2.79 -0.36 16.48
CA PRO A 39 -3.05 -0.62 15.08
C PRO A 39 -2.14 0.19 14.15
N LEU A 40 -1.65 -0.47 13.09
CA LEU A 40 -0.95 0.20 12.00
C LEU A 40 -1.92 0.40 10.83
N HIS A 41 -1.92 1.59 10.26
CA HIS A 41 -2.70 1.95 9.09
C HIS A 41 -1.97 1.55 7.82
N VAL A 42 -2.73 1.10 6.81
CA VAL A 42 -2.24 0.93 5.44
C VAL A 42 -2.69 2.09 4.58
N ASP A 43 -1.79 2.68 3.79
CA ASP A 43 -2.09 3.88 2.98
C ASP A 43 -3.30 3.66 2.06
N ILE A 44 -3.28 2.57 1.28
CA ILE A 44 -4.35 2.19 0.36
C ILE A 44 -4.59 0.68 0.46
N SER A 45 -5.86 0.31 0.52
CA SER A 45 -6.30 -1.08 0.45
C SER A 45 -7.53 -1.21 -0.43
N PHE A 46 -7.66 -2.33 -1.14
CA PHE A 46 -8.85 -2.61 -1.95
C PHE A 46 -9.16 -4.10 -1.94
N LYS A 47 -10.37 -4.44 -2.35
CA LYS A 47 -10.86 -5.81 -2.35
C LYS A 47 -11.28 -6.22 -3.76
N LYS A 48 -10.79 -7.35 -4.22
CA LYS A 48 -11.15 -7.97 -5.50
C LYS A 48 -11.34 -9.47 -5.27
N ASP A 49 -12.44 -10.03 -5.75
CA ASP A 49 -12.78 -11.47 -5.63
C ASP A 49 -12.64 -12.02 -4.21
N ASN A 50 -13.18 -11.26 -3.26
CA ASN A 50 -13.11 -11.52 -1.82
C ASN A 50 -11.71 -11.51 -1.18
N ARG A 51 -10.66 -11.11 -1.91
CA ARG A 51 -9.28 -11.00 -1.43
C ARG A 51 -8.86 -9.54 -1.24
N TRP A 52 -8.12 -9.28 -0.17
CA TRP A 52 -7.54 -7.96 0.10
C TRP A 52 -6.22 -7.76 -0.65
N TYR A 53 -5.98 -6.51 -1.05
CA TYR A 53 -4.75 -6.04 -1.68
C TYR A 53 -4.35 -4.73 -1.03
N LEU A 54 -3.04 -4.53 -0.84
CA LEU A 54 -2.48 -3.42 -0.09
C LEU A 54 -1.42 -2.69 -0.91
N ILE A 55 -1.40 -1.37 -0.83
CA ILE A 55 -0.38 -0.52 -1.45
C ILE A 55 0.09 0.52 -0.43
N GLU A 56 1.40 0.69 -0.32
CA GLU A 56 2.08 1.66 0.54
C GLU A 56 2.98 2.58 -0.28
N TYR A 57 2.97 3.88 0.02
CA TYR A 57 3.92 4.83 -0.54
C TYR A 57 4.81 5.42 0.57
N HIS A 58 6.09 5.07 0.55
CA HIS A 58 7.07 5.56 1.54
C HIS A 58 7.71 6.85 1.09
N GLY A 59 7.16 7.99 1.55
CA GLY A 59 7.68 9.32 1.21
C GLY A 59 9.10 9.60 1.73
N VAL A 60 9.72 10.66 1.21
CA VAL A 60 11.12 11.06 1.52
C VAL A 60 11.42 11.08 3.03
N HIS A 61 10.47 11.54 3.84
CA HIS A 61 10.59 11.66 5.29
C HIS A 61 10.75 10.32 6.04
N HIS A 62 10.55 9.18 5.37
CA HIS A 62 10.88 7.85 5.89
C HIS A 62 12.39 7.57 5.86
N TYR A 63 13.11 8.23 4.97
CA TYR A 63 14.53 8.02 4.71
C TYR A 63 15.38 9.21 5.16
N PHE A 64 14.88 10.42 4.90
CA PHE A 64 15.59 11.66 5.16
C PHE A 64 14.65 12.67 5.81
N LYS A 65 14.97 13.05 7.05
CA LYS A 65 14.38 14.20 7.70
C LYS A 65 15.48 14.92 8.48
N LEU A 66 15.67 16.21 8.17
CA LEU A 66 16.64 17.08 8.83
C LEU A 66 16.38 17.00 10.36
N TRP A 67 17.45 16.81 11.15
CA TRP A 67 17.38 16.66 12.61
C TRP A 67 16.64 15.41 13.12
N SER A 68 16.43 14.39 12.29
CA SER A 68 15.82 13.13 12.75
C SER A 68 16.79 12.26 13.55
N THR A 69 16.25 11.52 14.51
CA THR A 69 17.01 10.60 15.35
C THR A 69 17.13 9.22 14.72
N LEU A 70 18.22 8.50 15.00
CA LEU A 70 18.38 7.10 14.61
C LEU A 70 17.24 6.22 15.13
N ARG A 71 16.71 6.53 16.32
CA ARG A 71 15.53 5.87 16.90
C ARG A 71 14.30 6.01 16.00
N ARG A 72 14.04 7.20 15.45
CA ARG A 72 12.92 7.44 14.52
C ARG A 72 13.10 6.61 13.25
N PHE A 73 14.29 6.63 12.65
CA PHE A 73 14.60 5.87 11.45
C PHE A 73 14.40 4.36 11.66
N ASN A 74 14.96 3.81 12.76
CA ASN A 74 14.79 2.41 13.11
C ASN A 74 13.32 2.04 13.36
N ASN A 75 12.53 2.94 13.96
CA ASN A 75 11.10 2.73 14.13
C ASN A 75 10.35 2.66 12.80
N ILE A 76 10.65 3.56 11.85
CA ILE A 76 10.04 3.55 10.52
C ILE A 76 10.39 2.25 9.78
N ARG A 77 11.67 1.87 9.77
CA ARG A 77 12.11 0.59 9.18
C ARG A 77 11.38 -0.61 9.78
N ARG A 78 11.23 -0.63 11.11
CA ARG A 78 10.51 -1.68 11.83
C ARG A 78 9.03 -1.72 11.45
N ILE A 79 8.38 -0.56 11.31
CA ILE A 79 6.98 -0.49 10.86
C ILE A 79 6.83 -1.05 9.44
N MET A 80 7.71 -0.68 8.52
CA MET A 80 7.71 -1.21 7.15
C MET A 80 7.87 -2.73 7.15
N GLU A 81 8.80 -3.26 7.95
CA GLU A 81 9.03 -4.69 8.11
C GLU A 81 7.81 -5.42 8.71
N LEU A 82 7.15 -4.83 9.72
CA LEU A 82 5.93 -5.39 10.30
C LEU A 82 4.81 -5.53 9.27
N LYS A 83 4.61 -4.51 8.41
CA LYS A 83 3.62 -4.55 7.33
C LYS A 83 3.94 -5.67 6.34
N ARG A 84 5.18 -5.76 5.86
CA ARG A 84 5.62 -6.84 4.94
C ARG A 84 5.40 -8.23 5.55
N ASN A 85 5.85 -8.43 6.78
CA ASN A 85 5.73 -9.71 7.47
C ASN A 85 4.25 -10.08 7.71
N TRP A 86 3.41 -9.11 8.04
CA TRP A 86 1.97 -9.33 8.15
C TRP A 86 1.36 -9.75 6.81
N SER A 87 1.70 -9.07 5.71
CA SER A 87 1.19 -9.39 4.37
C SER A 87 1.58 -10.81 3.94
N ILE A 88 2.83 -11.21 4.19
CA ILE A 88 3.32 -12.58 3.91
C ILE A 88 2.53 -13.62 4.72
N ARG A 89 2.41 -13.43 6.04
CA ARG A 89 1.69 -14.38 6.92
C ARG A 89 0.21 -14.52 6.55
N ASN A 90 -0.43 -13.43 6.11
CA ASN A 90 -1.84 -13.41 5.74
C ASN A 90 -2.07 -13.65 4.24
N LYS A 91 -1.04 -14.03 3.47
CA LYS A 91 -1.12 -14.28 2.01
C LYS A 91 -1.79 -13.12 1.24
N THR A 92 -1.57 -11.89 1.71
CA THR A 92 -2.18 -10.67 1.17
C THR A 92 -1.19 -10.00 0.22
N PRO A 93 -1.53 -9.80 -1.07
CA PRO A 93 -0.69 -9.06 -2.00
C PRO A 93 -0.41 -7.65 -1.49
N TYR A 94 0.85 -7.25 -1.54
CA TYR A 94 1.34 -6.02 -0.94
C TYR A 94 2.38 -5.37 -1.84
N LEU A 95 2.08 -4.16 -2.33
CA LEU A 95 2.99 -3.33 -3.10
C LEU A 95 3.57 -2.22 -2.21
N GLU A 96 4.89 -2.11 -2.20
CA GLU A 96 5.60 -1.05 -1.51
C GLU A 96 6.33 -0.16 -2.51
N ILE A 97 5.99 1.13 -2.54
CA ILE A 97 6.59 2.11 -3.46
C ILE A 97 7.46 3.08 -2.66
N PRO A 98 8.80 2.97 -2.74
CA PRO A 98 9.69 3.93 -2.10
C PRO A 98 9.72 5.26 -2.86
N PHE A 99 9.99 6.37 -2.17
CA PHE A 99 9.93 7.71 -2.77
C PHE A 99 10.78 7.90 -4.03
N PHE A 100 11.93 7.23 -4.11
CA PHE A 100 12.84 7.36 -5.25
C PHE A 100 12.29 6.72 -6.53
N ARG A 101 11.24 5.89 -6.43
CA ARG A 101 10.48 5.33 -7.57
C ARG A 101 9.15 6.05 -7.81
N GLN A 102 8.98 7.26 -7.28
CA GLN A 102 7.70 7.98 -7.41
C GLN A 102 7.29 8.29 -8.86
N ASN A 103 8.25 8.37 -9.78
CA ASN A 103 7.97 8.59 -11.20
C ASN A 103 7.45 7.31 -11.90
N GLU A 104 7.60 6.16 -11.25
CA GLU A 104 7.21 4.83 -11.75
C GLU A 104 5.89 4.36 -11.11
N ILE A 105 5.19 5.21 -10.33
CA ILE A 105 3.97 4.83 -9.60
C ILE A 105 2.95 4.18 -10.54
N GLU A 106 2.73 4.75 -11.71
CA GLU A 106 1.72 4.24 -12.63
C GLU A 106 2.05 2.85 -13.15
N GLU A 107 3.29 2.66 -13.59
CA GLU A 107 3.79 1.37 -14.06
C GLU A 107 3.73 0.31 -12.96
N LEU A 108 4.23 0.64 -11.76
CA LEU A 108 4.26 -0.27 -10.62
C LEU A 108 2.86 -0.71 -10.17
N VAL A 109 1.91 0.24 -10.11
CA VAL A 109 0.53 -0.09 -9.74
C VAL A 109 -0.12 -0.95 -10.82
N LYS A 110 0.01 -0.58 -12.10
CA LYS A 110 -0.58 -1.38 -13.19
C LYS A 110 0.01 -2.79 -13.28
N GLN A 111 1.32 -2.94 -13.11
CA GLN A 111 1.99 -4.23 -13.04
C GLN A 111 1.49 -5.05 -11.83
N PHE A 112 1.39 -4.43 -10.65
CA PHE A 112 0.87 -5.10 -9.48
C PHE A 112 -0.56 -5.60 -9.67
N LEU A 113 -1.42 -4.79 -10.31
CA LEU A 113 -2.78 -5.19 -10.64
C LEU A 113 -2.79 -6.34 -11.65
N SER A 114 -2.02 -6.27 -12.73
CA SER A 114 -2.02 -7.32 -13.76
C SER A 114 -1.48 -8.67 -13.27
N GLU A 115 -0.46 -8.66 -12.42
CA GLU A 115 0.14 -9.88 -11.86
C GLU A 115 -0.75 -10.56 -10.82
N ASN A 116 -1.54 -9.78 -10.07
CA ASN A 116 -2.25 -10.28 -8.89
C ASN A 116 -3.77 -10.31 -9.03
N ILE A 117 -4.33 -9.66 -10.05
CA ILE A 117 -5.74 -9.72 -10.42
C ILE A 117 -5.83 -10.48 -11.73
N ARG A 118 -6.44 -11.66 -11.68
CA ARG A 118 -6.77 -12.38 -12.91
C ARG A 118 -7.81 -11.57 -13.66
N ARG A 119 -7.52 -11.24 -14.92
CA ARG A 119 -8.57 -10.77 -15.83
C ARG A 119 -9.49 -11.95 -16.09
N GLU A 120 -10.72 -11.88 -15.61
CA GLU A 120 -11.81 -12.70 -16.13
C GLU A 120 -12.15 -12.19 -17.52
N GLU A 121 -11.33 -12.53 -18.51
CA GLU A 121 -11.63 -12.27 -19.91
C GLU A 121 -11.80 -13.61 -20.65
N TYR A 122 -13.05 -13.84 -21.07
CA TYR A 122 -13.58 -14.82 -22.03
C TYR A 122 -13.84 -16.27 -21.57
N TYR A 123 -14.95 -16.44 -20.83
CA TYR A 123 -15.92 -17.49 -21.16
C TYR A 123 -17.31 -16.85 -21.25
N ARG A 124 -17.56 -16.11 -22.35
CA ARG A 124 -18.91 -16.04 -22.90
C ARG A 124 -18.97 -17.13 -23.95
N HIS A 125 -19.63 -18.22 -23.58
CA HIS A 125 -20.01 -19.32 -24.45
C HIS A 125 -20.74 -18.79 -25.69
N ASP A 126 -20.33 -19.33 -26.85
CA ASP A 126 -21.15 -19.90 -27.93
C ASP A 126 -22.55 -19.29 -28.16
#